data_AF-T0SUM1-F1
#
_entry.id   AF-T0SUM1-F1
#
_cell.length_a   1.000
_cell.length_b   1.000
_cell.length_c   1.000
_cell.angle_alpha   90.00
_cell.angle_beta   90.00
_cell.angle_gamma   90.00
#
_symmetry.space_group_name_H-M   'P 1'
#
loop_
_entity.id
_entity.type
_entity.pdbx_description
1 polymer ?
#
loop_
_entity_poly.entity_id
_entity_poly.type
_entity_poly.pdbx_seq_one_letter_code
_entity_poly.pdbx_strand_id
1 'polypeptide(L)'
;MQIHIFSKIALFSLISIPAFAEYRVYQYIVSPRLQTRTPSSFTVTSTLDPKTYVTYHGGMNALRINLLKTWTCKGNTSASDICDDPVAKLMLESTTKELN
;
A
#
# COMPACT_ATOMS: atom_id res chain seq x y z
N MET A 1 -9.51 -46.21 24.69
CA MET A 1 -9.91 -44.79 24.81
C MET A 1 -8.91 -43.78 24.21
N GLN A 2 -7.65 -44.14 23.88
CA GLN A 2 -6.68 -43.20 23.29
C GLN A 2 -6.78 -43.00 21.76
N ILE A 3 -7.29 -43.98 20.99
CA ILE A 3 -7.37 -43.92 19.52
C ILE A 3 -8.31 -42.80 19.03
N HIS A 4 -9.38 -42.53 19.77
CA HIS A 4 -10.32 -41.43 19.46
C HIS A 4 -9.70 -40.04 19.66
N ILE A 5 -8.66 -39.91 20.50
CA ILE A 5 -7.98 -38.63 20.74
C ILE A 5 -7.06 -38.31 19.55
N PHE A 6 -6.30 -39.29 19.07
CA PHE A 6 -5.45 -39.13 17.88
C PHE A 6 -6.26 -38.86 16.61
N SER A 7 -7.42 -39.50 16.46
CA SER A 7 -8.35 -39.24 15.35
C SER A 7 -8.91 -37.81 15.35
N LYS A 8 -9.19 -37.24 16.54
CA LYS A 8 -9.67 -35.85 16.66
C LYS A 8 -8.56 -34.82 16.39
N ILE A 9 -7.31 -35.11 16.75
CA ILE A 9 -6.15 -34.25 16.47
C ILE A 9 -5.83 -34.25 14.96
N ALA A 10 -5.91 -35.42 14.31
CA ALA A 10 -5.71 -35.54 12.87
C ALA A 10 -6.77 -34.78 12.04
N LEU A 11 -8.00 -34.65 12.56
CA LEU A 11 -9.06 -33.88 11.89
C LEU A 11 -8.83 -32.36 11.97
N PHE A 12 -8.11 -31.87 12.99
CA PHE A 12 -7.87 -30.43 13.19
C PHE A 12 -6.74 -29.87 12.30
N SER A 13 -5.82 -30.70 11.78
CA SER A 13 -4.69 -30.25 10.96
C SER A 13 -5.03 -30.00 9.48
N LEU A 14 -6.21 -30.41 9.03
CA LEU A 14 -6.64 -30.29 7.63
C LEU A 14 -7.19 -28.89 7.27
N ILE A 15 -7.39 -28.02 8.26
CA ILE A 15 -7.91 -26.66 8.05
C ILE A 15 -6.74 -25.69 7.94
N SER A 16 -5.97 -25.78 6.85
CA SER A 16 -4.99 -24.73 6.51
C SER A 16 -5.62 -23.76 5.50
N ILE A 17 -5.91 -22.54 5.96
CA ILE A 17 -6.43 -21.47 5.08
C ILE A 17 -5.20 -20.79 4.44
N PRO A 18 -5.15 -20.65 3.10
CA PRO A 18 -4.09 -19.88 2.46
C PRO A 18 -4.18 -18.41 2.89
N ALA A 19 -3.13 -17.92 3.54
CA ALA A 19 -2.99 -16.50 3.87
C ALA A 19 -2.17 -15.82 2.77
N PHE A 20 -2.78 -14.87 2.05
CA PHE A 20 -2.04 -14.00 1.15
C PHE A 20 -1.49 -12.81 1.93
N ALA A 21 -0.24 -12.44 1.66
CA ALA A 21 0.30 -11.18 2.15
C ALA A 21 -0.41 -10.02 1.44
N GLU A 22 -0.60 -8.92 2.16
CA GLU A 22 -1.12 -7.68 1.62
C GLU A 22 -0.28 -6.52 2.18
N TYR A 23 -0.10 -5.48 1.36
CA TYR A 23 0.56 -4.26 1.79
C TYR A 23 -0.22 -3.04 1.30
N ARG A 24 -0.05 -1.92 2.01
CA ARG A 24 -0.71 -0.67 1.68
C ARG A 24 0.22 0.26 0.93
N VAL A 25 -0.31 0.92 -0.08
CA VAL A 25 0.37 1.94 -0.87
C VAL A 25 -0.29 3.27 -0.59
N TYR A 26 0.55 4.31 -0.59
CA TYR A 26 0.18 5.67 -0.32
C TYR A 26 0.71 6.56 -1.44
N GLN A 27 -0.09 7.50 -1.89
CA GLN A 27 0.36 8.57 -2.77
C GLN A 27 0.29 9.90 -2.02
N TYR A 28 1.38 10.66 -2.06
CA TYR A 28 1.52 11.93 -1.38
C TYR A 28 1.83 13.06 -2.36
N ILE A 29 1.38 14.26 -2.04
CA ILE A 29 2.03 15.49 -2.48
C ILE A 29 3.07 15.87 -1.42
N VAL A 30 4.32 15.97 -1.84
CA VAL A 30 5.45 16.36 -0.98
C VAL A 30 5.88 17.77 -1.35
N SER A 31 6.09 18.60 -0.33
CA SER A 31 6.61 19.96 -0.48
C SER A 31 7.67 20.24 0.59
N PRO A 32 8.75 20.95 0.28
CA PRO A 32 9.71 21.40 1.28
C PRO A 32 9.04 22.37 2.26
N ARG A 33 9.38 22.27 3.56
CA ARG A 33 8.94 23.27 4.55
C ARG A 33 9.88 24.47 4.63
N LEU A 34 11.16 24.26 4.32
CA LEU A 34 12.12 25.35 4.19
C LEU A 34 11.82 26.11 2.90
N GLN A 35 11.77 27.44 2.97
CA GLN A 35 11.61 28.29 1.79
C GLN A 35 12.82 28.10 0.87
N THR A 36 12.63 27.34 -0.20
CA THR A 36 13.51 27.34 -1.35
C THR A 36 13.10 28.48 -2.27
N ARG A 37 14.03 28.99 -3.08
CA ARG A 37 13.75 30.07 -4.07
C ARG A 37 12.62 29.72 -5.04
N THR A 38 12.32 28.42 -5.18
CA THR A 38 11.19 27.92 -5.96
C THR A 38 10.48 26.84 -5.14
N PRO A 39 9.21 27.01 -4.74
CA PRO A 39 8.46 25.93 -4.13
C PRO A 39 8.17 24.87 -5.22
N SER A 40 8.81 23.71 -5.14
CA SER A 40 8.45 22.56 -5.96
C SER A 40 7.71 21.55 -5.08
N SER A 41 6.41 21.41 -5.33
CA SER A 41 5.66 20.26 -4.85
C SER A 41 5.68 19.17 -5.90
N PHE A 42 5.86 17.91 -5.51
CA PHE A 42 5.81 16.77 -6.41
C PHE A 42 4.95 15.65 -5.83
N THR A 43 4.43 14.81 -6.71
CA THR A 43 3.65 13.63 -6.32
C THR A 43 4.59 12.43 -6.22
N VAL A 44 4.45 11.65 -5.17
CA VAL A 44 5.22 10.43 -4.95
C VAL A 44 4.31 9.29 -4.50
N THR A 45 4.62 8.09 -4.95
CA THR A 45 3.97 6.86 -4.50
C THR A 45 4.94 6.05 -3.65
N SER A 46 4.50 5.57 -2.49
CA SER A 46 5.34 4.83 -1.55
C SER A 46 4.53 3.80 -0.77
N THR A 47 5.19 2.74 -0.29
CA THR A 47 4.63 1.77 0.67
C THR A 47 4.77 2.23 2.12
N LEU A 48 5.51 3.31 2.37
CA LEU A 48 5.68 3.86 3.72
C LEU A 48 4.43 4.64 4.13
N ASP A 49 3.90 4.31 5.31
CA ASP A 49 2.82 5.07 5.93
C ASP A 49 3.28 6.52 6.21
N PRO A 50 2.35 7.45 6.46
CA PRO A 50 2.68 8.87 6.57
C PRO A 50 3.74 9.19 7.62
N LYS A 51 3.72 8.49 8.76
CA LYS A 51 4.66 8.72 9.86
C LYS A 51 6.04 8.18 9.50
N THR A 52 6.09 6.98 8.92
CA THR A 52 7.35 6.35 8.50
C THR A 52 8.00 7.11 7.34
N TYR A 53 7.21 7.53 6.36
CA TYR A 53 7.69 8.33 5.23
C TYR A 53 8.35 9.62 5.70
N VAL A 54 7.68 10.37 6.58
CA VAL A 54 8.22 11.61 7.14
C VAL A 54 9.50 11.35 7.92
N THR A 55 9.53 10.33 8.78
CA THR A 55 10.71 9.98 9.57
C THR A 55 11.90 9.61 8.68
N TYR A 56 11.68 8.80 7.65
CA TYR A 56 12.72 8.36 6.72
C TYR A 56 13.33 9.52 5.93
N HIS A 57 12.52 10.52 5.55
CA HIS A 57 12.94 11.64 4.72
C HIS A 57 13.37 12.89 5.52
N GLY A 58 13.73 12.77 6.80
CA GLY A 58 14.30 13.88 7.59
C GLY A 58 13.32 14.60 8.51
N GLY A 59 12.13 14.03 8.71
CA GLY A 59 11.18 14.45 9.73
C GLY A 59 10.28 15.62 9.32
N MET A 60 9.37 15.99 10.24
CA MET A 60 8.37 17.03 10.02
C MET A 60 8.95 18.44 9.83
N ASN A 61 10.23 18.66 10.15
CA ASN A 61 10.88 19.95 9.98
C ASN A 61 11.39 20.16 8.55
N ALA A 62 11.74 19.09 7.85
CA ALA A 62 12.29 19.15 6.49
C ALA A 62 11.19 19.28 5.42
N LEU A 63 10.12 18.50 5.58
CA LEU A 63 9.09 18.33 4.55
C LEU A 63 7.68 18.31 5.12
N ARG A 64 6.74 18.72 4.27
CA ARG A 64 5.30 18.58 4.48
C ARG A 64 4.78 17.60 3.44
N ILE A 65 3.97 16.64 3.90
CA ILE A 65 3.23 15.72 3.04
C ILE A 65 1.73 15.99 3.15
N ASN A 66 1.00 15.80 2.05
CA ASN A 66 -0.45 15.67 2.06
C ASN A 66 -0.81 14.35 1.38
N LEU A 67 -1.62 13.52 2.04
CA LEU A 67 -2.07 12.23 1.49
C LEU A 67 -3.15 12.46 0.43
N LEU A 68 -2.94 11.90 -0.77
CA LEU A 68 -3.90 11.96 -1.86
C LEU A 68 -4.79 10.73 -1.92
N LYS A 69 -4.18 9.54 -1.94
CA LYS A 69 -4.88 8.27 -2.07
C LYS A 69 -4.13 7.14 -1.40
N THR A 70 -4.86 6.07 -1.10
CA THR A 70 -4.30 4.81 -0.62
C THR A 70 -5.01 3.64 -1.26
N TRP A 71 -4.29 2.57 -1.52
CA TRP A 71 -4.86 1.31 -1.98
C TRP A 71 -4.09 0.13 -1.39
N THR A 72 -4.71 -1.05 -1.44
CA THR A 72 -4.11 -2.29 -0.96
C THR A 72 -3.62 -3.10 -2.16
N CYS A 73 -2.37 -3.54 -2.09
CA CYS A 73 -1.77 -4.47 -3.02
C CYS A 73 -1.68 -5.84 -2.40
N LYS A 74 -1.92 -6.89 -3.20
CA LYS A 74 -1.65 -8.27 -2.82
C LYS A 74 -0.18 -8.59 -3.02
N GLY A 75 0.38 -9.44 -2.16
CA GLY A 75 1.79 -9.83 -2.17
C GLY A 75 2.60 -9.13 -1.08
N ASN A 76 3.91 -9.03 -1.29
CA ASN A 76 4.84 -8.42 -0.35
C ASN A 76 5.53 -7.18 -0.97
N THR A 77 6.15 -6.37 -0.13
CA THR A 77 6.86 -5.15 -0.54
C THR A 77 8.30 -5.41 -1.01
N SER A 78 8.72 -6.68 -1.14
CA SER A 78 10.08 -7.01 -1.58
C SER A 78 10.24 -6.95 -3.10
N ALA A 79 9.14 -7.03 -3.85
CA ALA A 79 9.15 -6.76 -5.28
C ALA A 79 9.21 -5.24 -5.53
N SER A 80 10.00 -4.83 -6.53
CA SER A 80 10.25 -3.42 -6.87
C SER A 80 8.99 -2.69 -7.38
N ASP A 81 7.99 -3.43 -7.87
CA ASP A 81 6.86 -2.85 -8.56
C ASP A 81 5.65 -2.73 -7.63
N ILE A 82 5.32 -1.48 -7.32
CA ILE A 82 4.09 -1.09 -6.63
C ILE A 82 2.91 -1.41 -7.55
N CYS A 83 1.87 -2.09 -7.04
CA CYS A 83 0.71 -2.40 -7.86
C CYS A 83 -0.05 -1.14 -8.31
N ASP A 84 -0.71 -1.21 -9.47
CA ASP A 84 -1.47 -0.09 -10.03
C ASP A 84 -2.62 0.37 -9.11
N ASP A 85 -2.92 1.66 -9.21
CA ASP A 85 -4.09 2.23 -8.55
C ASP A 85 -5.38 1.68 -9.19
N PRO A 86 -6.23 0.96 -8.42
CA PRO A 86 -7.45 0.38 -8.95
C PRO A 86 -8.44 1.44 -9.46
N VAL A 87 -8.45 2.64 -8.90
CA VAL A 87 -9.37 3.72 -9.31
C VAL A 87 -8.93 4.33 -10.63
N ALA A 88 -7.62 4.49 -10.84
CA ALA A 88 -7.08 4.98 -12.11
C ALA A 88 -7.45 4.05 -13.28
N LYS A 89 -7.41 2.73 -13.04
CA LYS A 89 -7.84 1.73 -14.03
C LYS A 89 -9.32 1.86 -14.40
N LEU A 90 -10.18 2.09 -13.41
CA LEU A 90 -11.63 2.25 -13.63
C LEU A 90 -11.95 3.53 -14.42
N MET A 91 -11.27 4.65 -14.13
CA MET A 91 -11.47 5.91 -14.85
C MET A 91 -10.99 5.84 -16.31
N LEU A 92 -9.92 5.09 -16.58
CA LEU A 92 -9.45 4.86 -17.96
C LEU A 92 -10.50 4.09 -18.76
N GLU A 93 -11.12 3.07 -18.15
CA GLU A 93 -12.14 2.25 -18.78
C GLU A 93 -13.44 3.04 -19.04
N SER A 94 -13.87 3.91 -18.11
CA SER A 94 -15.07 4.73 -18.31
C SER A 94 -14.88 5.76 -19.42
N THR A 95 -13.73 6.42 -19.46
CA THR A 95 -13.41 7.42 -20.51
C THR A 95 -13.37 6.77 -21.89
N THR A 96 -12.84 5.55 -21.99
CA THR A 96 -12.79 4.81 -23.26
C THR A 96 -14.19 4.37 -23.74
N LYS A 97 -15.13 4.13 -22.82
CA LYS A 97 -16.52 3.79 -23.17
C LYS A 97 -17.35 5.01 -23.60
N GLU A 98 -17.01 6.22 -23.17
CA GLU A 98 -17.68 7.45 -23.63
C GLU A 98 -17.19 7.95 -24.99
N LEU A 99 -16.03 7.47 -25.45
CA LEU A 99 -15.43 7.82 -26.74
C LEU A 99 -15.79 6.85 -27.89
N ASN A 100 -16.57 5.79 -27.62
CA ASN A 100 -17.07 4.82 -28.61
C ASN A 100 -18.60 4.82 -28.63
#